data_AF-A0A401Z3M1-F1
#
_entry.id   AF-A0A401Z3M1-F1
#
_cell.length_a   1.000
_cell.length_b   1.000
_cell.length_c   1.000
_cell.angle_alpha   90.00
_cell.angle_beta   90.00
_cell.angle_gamma   90.00
#
_symmetry.space_group_name_H-M   'P 1'
#
loop_
_entity.id
_entity.type
_entity.pdbx_description
1 polymer ?
#
loop_
_entity_poly.entity_id
_entity_poly.type
_entity_poly.pdbx_seq_one_letter_code
_entity_poly.pdbx_strand_id
1 'polypeptide(L)'
;MGADETPAPSDQGTPEGRARVLYERATEAYRDGDVALVEQLADLIPDGPESEPYRTFARVQSLEAHADDAAAAAVARAYLDRIGPSHPAWDTTRALFGEVMVQALIMGTVPLADNLAAAEEALRKPGDSYRHPSGATIRFEAEDDEPLLMVLHGNAAKAVRAAKRLVDTEKRASRAGHADALCTFALCVCAEGDIVSAREALAEAERILPGRPRIAATRARVESSPAATMRLDDR
;
A
#
# COMPACT_ATOMS: atom_id res chain seq x y z
N MET A 1 28.47 -15.51 -43.98
CA MET A 1 28.71 -14.39 -43.04
C MET A 1 27.55 -14.38 -42.08
N GLY A 2 27.67 -15.10 -40.96
CA GLY A 2 26.65 -15.09 -39.91
C GLY A 2 26.79 -13.79 -39.13
N ALA A 3 25.69 -13.08 -38.95
CA ALA A 3 25.63 -11.96 -38.03
C ALA A 3 25.85 -12.51 -36.62
N ASP A 4 26.90 -12.01 -35.97
CA ASP A 4 27.22 -12.27 -34.58
C ASP A 4 26.18 -11.50 -33.75
N GLU A 5 25.06 -12.14 -33.42
CA GLU A 5 24.10 -11.60 -32.46
C GLU A 5 24.76 -11.68 -31.07
N THR A 6 25.52 -10.63 -30.74
CA THR A 6 25.97 -10.41 -29.38
C THR A 6 24.72 -10.25 -28.50
N PRO A 7 24.48 -11.13 -27.51
CA PRO A 7 23.34 -10.97 -26.63
C PRO A 7 23.47 -9.62 -25.92
N ALA A 8 22.38 -8.85 -25.88
CA ALA A 8 22.34 -7.59 -25.13
C ALA A 8 22.83 -7.85 -23.70
N PRO A 9 23.71 -7.00 -23.14
CA PRO A 9 24.16 -7.18 -21.77
C PRO A 9 22.93 -7.19 -20.86
N SER A 10 22.82 -8.19 -19.99
CA SER A 10 21.72 -8.27 -19.03
C SER A 10 21.68 -6.95 -18.23
N ASP A 11 20.56 -6.23 -18.28
CA ASP A 11 20.35 -4.96 -17.54
C ASP A 11 20.70 -5.07 -16.04
N GLN A 12 20.79 -6.28 -15.49
CA GLN A 12 21.20 -6.58 -14.11
C GLN A 12 22.59 -6.01 -13.71
N GLY A 13 23.43 -5.63 -14.67
CA GLY A 13 24.74 -5.02 -14.42
C GLY A 13 24.70 -3.51 -14.14
N THR A 14 23.58 -2.82 -14.41
CA THR A 14 23.45 -1.37 -14.18
C THR A 14 22.92 -1.07 -12.77
N PRO A 15 23.15 0.13 -12.21
CA PRO A 15 22.55 0.56 -10.95
C PRO A 15 21.02 0.44 -10.96
N GLU A 16 20.37 0.83 -12.07
CA GLU A 16 18.93 0.69 -12.25
C GLU A 16 18.48 -0.78 -12.23
N GLY A 17 19.11 -1.65 -13.04
CA GLY A 17 18.68 -3.04 -13.14
C GLY A 17 18.92 -3.82 -11.85
N ARG A 18 20.00 -3.50 -11.10
CA ARG A 18 20.22 -4.04 -9.76
C ARG A 18 19.15 -3.58 -8.77
N ALA A 19 18.80 -2.29 -8.79
CA ALA A 19 17.75 -1.73 -7.95
C ALA A 19 16.39 -2.37 -8.23
N ARG A 20 16.04 -2.57 -9.51
CA ARG A 20 14.82 -3.27 -9.93
C ARG A 20 14.74 -4.69 -9.37
N VAL A 21 15.80 -5.49 -9.54
CA VAL A 21 15.82 -6.89 -9.04
C VAL A 21 15.67 -6.94 -7.53
N LEU A 22 16.34 -6.06 -6.79
CA LEU A 22 16.22 -6.01 -5.33
C LEU A 22 14.80 -5.60 -4.90
N TYR A 23 14.21 -4.63 -5.58
CA TYR A 23 12.83 -4.20 -5.32
C TYR A 23 11.80 -5.28 -5.64
N GLU A 24 11.96 -6.01 -6.75
CA GLU A 24 11.08 -7.15 -7.09
C GLU A 24 11.13 -8.23 -6.02
N ARG A 25 12.34 -8.57 -5.55
CA ARG A 25 12.52 -9.51 -4.43
C ARG A 25 11.93 -8.99 -3.12
N ALA A 26 12.04 -7.69 -2.86
CA ALA A 26 11.41 -7.07 -1.69
C ALA A 26 9.88 -7.18 -1.78
N THR A 27 9.31 -6.98 -2.98
CA THR A 27 7.87 -7.14 -3.22
C THR A 27 7.41 -8.60 -3.03
N GLU A 28 8.21 -9.58 -3.46
CA GLU A 28 7.94 -11.00 -3.20
C GLU A 28 7.97 -11.32 -1.70
N ALA A 29 9.00 -10.87 -0.98
CA ALA A 29 9.10 -11.01 0.47
C ALA A 29 7.91 -10.35 1.19
N TYR A 30 7.47 -9.18 0.72
CA TYR A 30 6.30 -8.48 1.24
C TYR A 30 5.04 -9.33 1.07
N ARG A 31 4.82 -9.90 -0.12
CA ARG A 31 3.68 -10.78 -0.44
C ARG A 31 3.65 -12.07 0.38
N ASP A 32 4.82 -12.58 0.73
CA ASP A 32 4.98 -13.75 1.61
C ASP A 32 4.86 -13.39 3.10
N GLY A 33 4.98 -12.10 3.42
CA GLY A 33 4.89 -11.57 4.78
C GLY A 33 6.21 -11.59 5.56
N ASP A 34 7.35 -11.75 4.88
CA ASP A 34 8.68 -11.74 5.49
C ASP A 34 9.17 -10.29 5.70
N VAL A 35 8.72 -9.68 6.80
CA VAL A 35 9.00 -8.27 7.14
C VAL A 35 10.50 -7.99 7.20
N ALA A 36 11.29 -8.88 7.80
CA ALA A 36 12.73 -8.70 7.96
C ALA A 36 13.48 -8.73 6.62
N LEU A 37 13.07 -9.62 5.71
CA LEU A 37 13.65 -9.69 4.38
C LEU A 37 13.28 -8.47 3.53
N VAL A 38 12.06 -7.93 3.66
CA VAL A 38 11.67 -6.68 2.98
C VAL A 38 12.59 -5.53 3.38
N GLU A 39 12.80 -5.33 4.69
CA GLU A 39 13.70 -4.30 5.22
C GLU A 39 15.13 -4.48 4.70
N GLN A 40 15.67 -5.70 4.83
CA GLN A 40 17.01 -6.01 4.36
C GLN A 40 17.18 -5.72 2.86
N LEU A 41 16.20 -6.09 2.03
CA LEU A 41 16.28 -5.88 0.59
C LEU A 41 16.13 -4.40 0.22
N ALA A 42 15.29 -3.65 0.92
CA ALA A 42 15.15 -2.21 0.74
C ALA A 42 16.47 -1.48 1.01
N ASP A 43 17.17 -1.85 2.08
CA ASP A 43 18.46 -1.26 2.47
C ASP A 43 19.60 -1.59 1.50
N LEU A 44 19.48 -2.68 0.75
CA LEU A 44 20.47 -3.09 -0.25
C LEU A 44 20.33 -2.36 -1.59
N ILE A 45 19.23 -1.63 -1.82
CA ILE A 45 19.02 -0.90 -3.07
C ILE A 45 20.02 0.26 -3.16
N PRO A 46 20.86 0.32 -4.22
CA PRO A 46 21.95 1.29 -4.29
C PRO A 46 21.48 2.74 -4.32
N ASP A 47 22.35 3.62 -3.86
CA ASP A 47 22.20 5.07 -4.01
C ASP A 47 22.33 5.54 -5.47
N GLY A 48 21.72 6.69 -5.77
CA GLY A 48 21.78 7.32 -7.09
C GLY A 48 20.39 7.56 -7.72
N PRO A 49 20.32 8.47 -8.71
CA PRO A 49 19.05 8.93 -9.29
C PRO A 49 18.30 7.83 -10.06
N GLU A 50 19.00 6.91 -10.71
CA GLU A 50 18.39 5.80 -11.46
C GLU A 50 17.74 4.76 -10.54
N SER A 51 18.31 4.56 -9.35
CA SER A 51 17.83 3.58 -8.37
C SER A 51 16.83 4.16 -7.38
N GLU A 52 16.70 5.49 -7.34
CA GLU A 52 15.91 6.22 -6.36
C GLU A 52 14.41 5.90 -6.36
N PRO A 53 13.72 5.73 -7.51
CA PRO A 53 12.34 5.28 -7.48
C PRO A 53 12.19 3.95 -6.74
N TYR A 54 12.99 2.95 -7.12
CA TYR A 54 12.96 1.61 -6.52
C TYR A 54 13.28 1.64 -5.02
N ARG A 55 14.25 2.47 -4.61
CA ARG A 55 14.60 2.64 -3.19
C ARG A 55 13.44 3.23 -2.41
N THR A 56 12.80 4.27 -2.93
CA THR A 56 11.63 4.87 -2.30
C THR A 56 10.51 3.86 -2.14
N PHE A 57 10.18 3.11 -3.20
CA PHE A 57 9.08 2.15 -3.16
C PHE A 57 9.36 0.97 -2.23
N ALA A 58 10.59 0.44 -2.23
CA ALA A 58 10.98 -0.60 -1.28
C ALA A 58 10.94 -0.08 0.17
N ARG A 59 11.35 1.18 0.40
CA ARG A 59 11.29 1.79 1.72
C ARG A 59 9.85 1.97 2.20
N VAL A 60 8.94 2.39 1.33
CA VAL A 60 7.52 2.46 1.65
C VAL A 60 6.96 1.07 1.98
N GLN A 61 7.22 0.05 1.16
CA GLN A 61 6.77 -1.32 1.43
C GLN A 61 7.32 -1.87 2.76
N SER A 62 8.57 -1.56 3.10
CA SER A 62 9.15 -1.92 4.39
C SER A 62 8.38 -1.26 5.55
N LEU A 63 8.09 0.04 5.46
CA LEU A 63 7.32 0.75 6.48
C LEU A 63 5.88 0.22 6.61
N GLU A 64 5.21 -0.07 5.49
CA GLU A 64 3.88 -0.72 5.49
C GLU A 64 3.93 -2.11 6.13
N ALA A 65 4.99 -2.89 5.88
CA ALA A 65 5.17 -4.20 6.50
C ALA A 65 5.30 -4.11 8.03
N HIS A 66 5.79 -2.97 8.53
CA HIS A 66 5.85 -2.62 9.96
C HIS A 66 4.59 -1.90 10.48
N ALA A 67 3.58 -1.69 9.64
CA ALA A 67 2.38 -0.91 9.95
C ALA A 67 2.67 0.55 10.36
N ASP A 68 3.73 1.14 9.81
CA ASP A 68 4.08 2.56 9.97
C ASP A 68 3.66 3.37 8.74
N ASP A 69 2.35 3.40 8.51
CA ASP A 69 1.74 4.04 7.33
C ASP A 69 1.97 5.57 7.31
N ALA A 70 2.16 6.18 8.48
CA ALA A 70 2.48 7.61 8.59
C ALA A 70 3.89 7.91 8.08
N ALA A 71 4.89 7.11 8.47
CA ALA A 71 6.24 7.25 7.93
C ALA A 71 6.29 6.90 6.45
N ALA A 72 5.56 5.86 6.01
CA ALA A 72 5.41 5.52 4.60
C ALA A 72 4.87 6.70 3.78
N ALA A 73 3.81 7.35 4.26
CA ALA A 73 3.24 8.53 3.63
C ALA A 73 4.23 9.70 3.56
N ALA A 74 5.00 9.93 4.63
CA ALA A 74 6.03 10.97 4.65
C ALA A 74 7.14 10.72 3.61
N VAL A 75 7.59 9.46 3.47
CA VAL A 75 8.58 9.07 2.46
C VAL A 75 8.04 9.29 1.04
N ALA A 76 6.82 8.84 0.76
CA ALA A 76 6.19 9.02 -0.57
C ALA A 76 5.97 10.50 -0.90
N ARG A 77 5.51 11.31 0.08
CA ARG A 77 5.34 12.76 -0.06
C ARG A 77 6.66 13.46 -0.38
N ALA A 78 7.71 13.20 0.39
CA ALA A 78 9.01 13.80 0.17
C ALA A 78 9.58 13.46 -1.22
N TYR A 79 9.28 12.26 -1.73
CA TYR A 79 9.67 11.90 -3.09
C TYR A 79 8.90 12.68 -4.16
N LEU A 80 7.58 12.81 -4.02
CA LEU A 80 6.77 13.64 -4.91
C LEU A 80 7.32 15.05 -5.00
N ASP A 81 7.50 15.72 -3.86
CA ASP A 81 7.96 17.12 -3.79
C ASP A 81 9.30 17.34 -4.53
N ARG A 82 10.11 16.28 -4.69
CA ARG A 82 11.38 16.32 -5.40
C ARG A 82 11.28 16.05 -6.91
N ILE A 83 10.46 15.11 -7.37
CA ILE A 83 10.47 14.68 -8.79
C ILE A 83 9.50 15.46 -9.69
N GLY A 84 8.42 15.99 -9.14
CA GLY A 84 7.41 16.76 -9.89
C GLY A 84 6.62 15.96 -10.95
N PRO A 85 5.52 16.53 -11.51
CA PRO A 85 4.59 15.81 -12.39
C PRO A 85 5.15 15.28 -13.71
N SER A 86 6.26 15.83 -14.19
CA SER A 86 6.89 15.39 -15.45
C SER A 86 7.74 14.12 -15.28
N HIS A 87 8.01 13.69 -14.05
CA HIS A 87 8.87 12.54 -13.80
C HIS A 87 8.15 11.22 -14.07
N PRO A 88 8.80 10.22 -14.70
CA PRO A 88 8.16 8.94 -15.02
C PRO A 88 7.55 8.19 -13.83
N ALA A 89 8.11 8.38 -12.64
CA ALA A 89 7.63 7.75 -11.40
C ALA A 89 6.55 8.55 -10.65
N TRP A 90 6.15 9.73 -11.14
CA TRP A 90 5.24 10.63 -10.42
C TRP A 90 3.89 9.96 -10.12
N ASP A 91 3.22 9.41 -11.14
CA ASP A 91 1.88 8.82 -10.96
C ASP A 91 1.90 7.62 -10.02
N THR A 92 2.91 6.77 -10.12
CA THR A 92 3.12 5.64 -9.19
C THR A 92 3.29 6.14 -7.76
N THR A 93 4.17 7.12 -7.55
CA THR A 93 4.46 7.67 -6.21
C THR A 93 3.23 8.35 -5.62
N ARG A 94 2.44 9.01 -6.48
CA ARG A 94 1.21 9.69 -6.07
C ARG A 94 0.15 8.69 -5.64
N ALA A 95 -0.08 7.63 -6.41
CA ALA A 95 -0.99 6.55 -6.02
C ALA A 95 -0.56 5.93 -4.69
N LEU A 96 0.72 5.57 -4.56
CA LEU A 96 1.28 5.02 -3.34
C LEU A 96 1.09 5.95 -2.14
N PHE A 97 1.39 7.24 -2.28
CA PHE A 97 1.15 8.24 -1.23
C PHE A 97 -0.32 8.26 -0.81
N GLY A 98 -1.26 8.23 -1.77
CA GLY A 98 -2.69 8.22 -1.49
C GLY A 98 -3.11 7.00 -0.67
N GLU A 99 -2.67 5.80 -1.07
CA GLU A 99 -2.97 4.53 -0.40
C GLU A 99 -2.48 4.53 1.05
N VAL A 100 -1.19 4.80 1.28
CA VAL A 100 -0.62 4.79 2.64
C VAL A 100 -1.13 5.94 3.50
N MET A 101 -1.48 7.09 2.90
CA MET A 101 -2.08 8.20 3.64
C MET A 101 -3.50 7.85 4.11
N VAL A 102 -4.34 7.25 3.26
CA VAL A 102 -5.68 6.78 3.68
C VAL A 102 -5.56 5.78 4.82
N GLN A 103 -4.59 4.87 4.76
CA GLN A 103 -4.32 3.93 5.83
C GLN A 103 -3.90 4.66 7.12
N ALA A 104 -2.97 5.62 7.06
CA ALA A 104 -2.56 6.40 8.22
C ALA A 104 -3.73 7.19 8.85
N LEU A 105 -4.60 7.76 8.02
CA LEU A 105 -5.81 8.50 8.45
C LEU A 105 -6.78 7.59 9.21
N ILE A 106 -7.12 6.42 8.64
CA ILE A 106 -8.07 5.51 9.30
C ILE A 106 -7.52 4.94 10.60
N MET A 107 -6.20 4.70 10.64
CA MET A 107 -5.49 4.25 11.83
C MET A 107 -5.32 5.35 12.89
N GLY A 108 -5.59 6.62 12.54
CA GLY A 108 -5.51 7.75 13.45
C GLY A 108 -4.06 8.14 13.80
N THR A 109 -3.09 7.72 12.99
CA THR A 109 -1.66 8.05 13.19
C THR A 109 -1.31 9.43 12.62
N VAL A 110 -2.20 10.01 11.81
CA VAL A 110 -2.11 11.38 11.29
C VAL A 110 -3.48 12.10 11.40
N PRO A 111 -3.52 13.44 11.50
CA PRO A 111 -4.77 14.18 11.59
C PRO A 111 -5.59 14.12 10.29
N LEU A 112 -6.89 13.83 10.41
CA LEU A 112 -7.80 13.74 9.26
C LEU A 112 -7.98 15.07 8.52
N ALA A 113 -8.28 16.14 9.27
CA ALA A 113 -8.66 17.44 8.73
C ALA A 113 -7.59 18.06 7.81
N ASP A 114 -6.32 17.81 8.10
CA ASP A 114 -5.19 18.41 7.38
C ASP A 114 -4.75 17.59 6.16
N ASN A 115 -5.13 16.31 6.08
CA ASN A 115 -4.51 15.36 5.16
C ASN A 115 -5.49 14.68 4.19
N LEU A 116 -6.79 14.63 4.49
CA LEU A 116 -7.77 13.92 3.67
C LEU A 116 -7.80 14.43 2.21
N ALA A 117 -7.87 15.74 2.02
CA ALA A 117 -7.91 16.33 0.67
C ALA A 117 -6.66 15.98 -0.16
N ALA A 118 -5.49 15.88 0.48
CA ALA A 118 -4.26 15.50 -0.18
C ALA A 118 -4.25 14.02 -0.59
N ALA A 119 -4.81 13.14 0.25
CA ALA A 119 -4.96 11.72 -0.05
C ALA A 119 -5.94 11.49 -1.22
N GLU A 120 -7.10 12.16 -1.18
CA GLU A 120 -8.10 12.12 -2.25
C GLU A 120 -7.56 12.65 -3.59
N GLU A 121 -6.85 13.78 -3.55
CA GLU A 121 -6.18 14.33 -4.73
C GLU A 121 -5.19 13.33 -5.32
N ALA A 122 -4.45 12.63 -4.48
CA ALA A 122 -3.46 11.67 -4.90
C ALA A 122 -4.06 10.39 -5.50
N LEU A 123 -5.21 9.95 -4.97
CA LEU A 123 -5.97 8.83 -5.49
C LEU A 123 -6.80 9.19 -6.73
N ARG A 124 -7.02 10.47 -7.01
CA ARG A 124 -7.75 10.88 -8.22
C ARG A 124 -7.01 10.41 -9.46
N LYS A 125 -7.68 9.67 -10.34
CA LYS A 125 -7.07 9.06 -11.53
C LYS A 125 -6.89 10.13 -12.63
N PRO A 126 -5.67 10.41 -13.14
CA PRO A 126 -5.46 11.29 -14.28
C PRO A 126 -5.60 10.55 -15.62
N GLY A 127 -5.73 9.21 -15.58
CA GLY A 127 -5.94 8.31 -16.72
C GLY A 127 -6.21 6.86 -16.28
N ASP A 128 -6.32 5.92 -17.22
CA ASP A 128 -6.74 4.53 -16.95
C ASP A 128 -5.62 3.59 -16.48
N SER A 129 -4.36 4.04 -16.46
CA SER A 129 -3.22 3.22 -16.02
C SER A 129 -1.97 4.04 -15.74
N TYR A 130 -1.02 3.46 -15.02
CA TYR A 130 0.35 3.96 -14.88
C TYR A 130 1.38 2.83 -15.09
N ARG A 131 2.62 3.20 -15.41
CA ARG A 131 3.74 2.24 -15.51
C ARG A 131 4.47 2.17 -14.18
N HIS A 132 4.37 1.02 -13.54
CA HIS A 132 5.12 0.70 -12.34
C HIS A 132 6.62 0.50 -12.66
N PRO A 133 7.55 0.82 -11.75
CA PRO A 133 8.99 0.64 -11.94
C PRO A 133 9.43 -0.79 -12.27
N SER A 134 8.68 -1.81 -11.82
CA SER A 134 8.91 -3.20 -12.25
C SER A 134 8.62 -3.44 -13.75
N GLY A 135 8.18 -2.42 -14.48
CA GLY A 135 7.75 -2.52 -15.88
C GLY A 135 6.29 -2.96 -16.04
N ALA A 136 5.60 -3.31 -14.96
CA ALA A 136 4.19 -3.64 -14.99
C ALA A 136 3.35 -2.39 -15.32
N THR A 137 2.43 -2.51 -16.28
CA THR A 137 1.37 -1.50 -16.44
C THR A 137 0.26 -1.83 -15.45
N ILE A 138 0.09 -0.98 -14.45
CA ILE A 138 -1.01 -1.09 -13.49
C ILE A 138 -2.15 -0.26 -14.07
N ARG A 139 -3.21 -0.96 -14.50
CA ARG A 139 -4.46 -0.28 -14.85
C ARG A 139 -5.12 0.18 -13.56
N PHE A 140 -5.46 1.45 -13.53
CA PHE A 140 -6.36 1.95 -12.53
C PHE A 140 -7.75 1.42 -12.91
N GLU A 141 -8.21 0.33 -12.30
CA GLU A 141 -9.55 -0.18 -12.59
C GLU A 141 -10.56 0.91 -12.20
N ALA A 142 -11.43 1.33 -13.12
CA ALA A 142 -12.19 2.57 -13.05
C ALA A 142 -13.10 2.76 -11.80
N GLU A 143 -13.19 1.76 -10.91
CA GLU A 143 -13.82 1.83 -9.60
C GLU A 143 -13.03 0.99 -8.58
N ASP A 144 -11.78 1.36 -8.29
CA ASP A 144 -11.14 0.90 -7.04
C ASP A 144 -11.84 1.66 -5.92
N ASP A 145 -12.94 1.05 -5.47
CA ASP A 145 -13.68 1.38 -4.28
C ASP A 145 -12.73 1.29 -3.07
N GLU A 146 -11.85 2.28 -2.88
CA GLU A 146 -10.92 2.35 -1.75
C GLU A 146 -11.74 2.27 -0.46
N PRO A 147 -11.84 1.08 0.19
CA PRO A 147 -12.87 0.85 1.19
C PRO A 147 -12.68 1.76 2.38
N LEU A 148 -11.42 2.07 2.70
CA LEU A 148 -11.07 2.92 3.83
C LEU A 148 -11.42 4.38 3.56
N LEU A 149 -11.25 4.88 2.33
CA LEU A 149 -11.71 6.22 1.97
C LEU A 149 -13.24 6.34 2.11
N MET A 150 -13.99 5.29 1.77
CA MET A 150 -15.43 5.28 2.01
C MET A 150 -15.79 5.32 3.49
N VAL A 151 -15.02 4.63 4.35
CA VAL A 151 -15.20 4.73 5.81
C VAL A 151 -14.99 6.16 6.27
N LEU A 152 -13.91 6.81 5.81
CA LEU A 152 -13.64 8.21 6.15
C LEU A 152 -14.81 9.12 5.76
N HIS A 153 -15.44 8.89 4.61
CA HIS A 153 -16.66 9.61 4.17
C HIS A 153 -17.98 9.17 4.83
N GLY A 154 -17.95 8.29 5.84
CA GLY A 154 -19.17 7.81 6.52
C GLY A 154 -19.99 6.80 5.72
N ASN A 155 -19.48 6.30 4.59
CA ASN A 155 -20.15 5.34 3.71
C ASN A 155 -19.85 3.88 4.09
N ALA A 156 -19.94 3.54 5.38
CA ALA A 156 -19.51 2.24 5.92
C ALA A 156 -20.15 1.04 5.21
N ALA A 157 -21.44 1.08 4.88
CA ALA A 157 -22.10 -0.02 4.17
C ALA A 157 -21.55 -0.25 2.75
N LYS A 158 -21.14 0.83 2.04
CA LYS A 158 -20.47 0.70 0.73
C LYS A 158 -19.05 0.16 0.93
N ALA A 159 -18.35 0.64 1.95
CA ALA A 159 -17.00 0.20 2.33
C ALA A 159 -16.95 -1.32 2.58
N VAL A 160 -17.89 -1.86 3.36
CA VAL A 160 -17.94 -3.31 3.66
C VAL A 160 -18.13 -4.16 2.40
N ARG A 161 -18.98 -3.73 1.46
CA ARG A 161 -19.15 -4.43 0.19
C ARG A 161 -17.88 -4.40 -0.67
N ALA A 162 -17.18 -3.27 -0.68
CA ALA A 162 -15.92 -3.11 -1.39
C ALA A 162 -14.80 -3.95 -0.78
N ALA A 163 -14.62 -3.87 0.54
CA ALA A 163 -13.63 -4.64 1.28
C ALA A 163 -13.84 -6.16 1.12
N LYS A 164 -15.09 -6.63 1.03
CA LYS A 164 -15.37 -8.04 0.74
C LYS A 164 -14.85 -8.47 -0.64
N ARG A 165 -15.04 -7.64 -1.68
CA ARG A 165 -14.46 -7.90 -3.00
C ARG A 165 -12.94 -7.91 -2.96
N LEU A 166 -12.34 -6.97 -2.22
CA LEU A 166 -10.90 -6.91 -2.01
C LEU A 166 -10.37 -8.21 -1.39
N VAL A 167 -11.01 -8.72 -0.33
CA VAL A 167 -10.65 -10.01 0.28
C VAL A 167 -10.71 -11.15 -0.73
N ASP A 168 -11.77 -11.24 -1.55
CA ASP A 168 -11.91 -12.30 -2.54
C ASP A 168 -10.83 -12.24 -3.65
N THR A 169 -10.43 -11.04 -4.05
CA THR A 169 -9.34 -10.79 -5.01
C THR A 169 -8.00 -11.17 -4.39
N GLU A 170 -7.68 -10.63 -3.22
CA GLU A 170 -6.38 -10.79 -2.57
C GLU A 170 -6.12 -12.20 -2.07
N LYS A 171 -7.18 -12.93 -1.69
CA LYS A 171 -7.11 -14.35 -1.34
C LYS A 171 -6.43 -15.21 -2.41
N ARG A 172 -6.52 -14.80 -3.68
CA ARG A 172 -5.90 -15.50 -4.81
C ARG A 172 -4.53 -14.94 -5.19
N ALA A 173 -4.21 -13.72 -4.75
CA ALA A 173 -3.03 -12.99 -5.18
C ALA A 173 -1.82 -13.27 -4.27
N SER A 174 -1.98 -13.15 -2.95
CA SER A 174 -0.87 -13.37 -2.01
C SER A 174 -1.35 -13.62 -0.57
N ARG A 175 -0.49 -14.23 0.26
CA ARG A 175 -0.80 -14.47 1.68
C ARG A 175 -0.88 -13.18 2.47
N ALA A 176 0.09 -12.28 2.29
CA ALA A 176 0.09 -10.98 2.95
C ALA A 176 -1.06 -10.09 2.47
N GLY A 177 -1.29 -10.02 1.16
CA GLY A 177 -2.42 -9.27 0.61
C GLY A 177 -3.76 -9.75 1.15
N HIS A 178 -3.96 -11.07 1.28
CA HIS A 178 -5.18 -11.62 1.88
C HIS A 178 -5.34 -11.22 3.35
N ALA A 179 -4.27 -11.31 4.16
CA ALA A 179 -4.31 -10.90 5.56
C ALA A 179 -4.54 -9.39 5.72
N ASP A 180 -3.91 -8.58 4.88
CA ASP A 180 -4.04 -7.12 4.89
C ASP A 180 -5.44 -6.69 4.42
N ALA A 181 -6.02 -7.37 3.42
CA ALA A 181 -7.42 -7.17 3.00
C ALA A 181 -8.43 -7.52 4.08
N LEU A 182 -8.17 -8.55 4.89
CA LEU A 182 -8.99 -8.88 6.06
C LEU A 182 -8.88 -7.81 7.16
N CYS A 183 -7.71 -7.18 7.33
CA CYS A 183 -7.57 -6.02 8.22
C CYS A 183 -8.41 -4.84 7.72
N THR A 184 -8.37 -4.54 6.42
CA THR A 184 -9.23 -3.53 5.79
C THR A 184 -10.71 -3.85 6.00
N PHE A 185 -11.13 -5.10 5.77
CA PHE A 185 -12.50 -5.54 6.03
C PHE A 185 -12.90 -5.36 7.50
N ALA A 186 -12.01 -5.69 8.44
CA ALA A 186 -12.24 -5.51 9.88
C ALA A 186 -12.49 -4.04 10.24
N LEU A 187 -11.72 -3.10 9.67
CA LEU A 187 -11.93 -1.66 9.84
C LEU A 187 -13.29 -1.23 9.28
N CYS A 188 -13.68 -1.72 8.10
CA CYS A 188 -14.95 -1.37 7.49
C CYS A 188 -16.16 -1.86 8.30
N VAL A 189 -16.17 -3.12 8.75
CA VAL A 189 -17.30 -3.66 9.54
C VAL A 189 -17.33 -3.06 10.95
N CYS A 190 -16.16 -2.77 11.54
CA CYS A 190 -16.09 -2.01 12.79
C CYS A 190 -16.72 -0.62 12.63
N ALA A 191 -16.41 0.07 11.53
CA ALA A 191 -17.02 1.36 11.23
C ALA A 191 -18.53 1.27 10.96
N GLU A 192 -19.05 0.13 10.52
CA GLU A 192 -20.51 -0.13 10.42
C GLU A 192 -21.14 -0.42 11.80
N GLY A 193 -20.34 -0.71 12.82
CA GLY A 193 -20.78 -1.03 14.18
C GLY A 193 -20.75 -2.53 14.51
N ASP A 194 -20.28 -3.38 13.60
CA ASP A 194 -20.18 -4.82 13.79
C ASP A 194 -18.77 -5.22 14.29
N ILE A 195 -18.57 -5.06 15.60
CA ILE A 195 -17.31 -5.41 16.27
C ILE A 195 -17.03 -6.92 16.28
N VAL A 196 -18.08 -7.75 16.21
CA VAL A 196 -17.92 -9.21 16.24
C VAL A 196 -17.29 -9.67 14.94
N SER A 197 -17.86 -9.26 13.81
CA SER A 197 -17.28 -9.55 12.49
C SER A 197 -15.87 -8.98 12.34
N ALA A 198 -15.59 -7.80 12.92
CA ALA A 198 -14.24 -7.22 12.90
C ALA A 198 -13.21 -8.14 13.59
N ARG A 199 -13.56 -8.66 14.77
CA ARG A 199 -12.71 -9.59 15.53
C ARG A 199 -12.52 -10.92 14.82
N GLU A 200 -13.58 -11.44 14.20
CA GLU A 200 -13.51 -12.69 13.42
C GLU A 200 -12.59 -12.54 12.21
N ALA A 201 -12.67 -11.42 11.49
CA ALA A 201 -11.79 -11.12 10.36
C ALA A 201 -10.32 -11.01 10.79
N LEU A 202 -10.04 -10.34 11.92
CA LEU A 202 -8.68 -10.26 12.48
C LEU A 202 -8.15 -11.61 12.97
N ALA A 203 -9.01 -12.48 13.48
CA ALA A 203 -8.62 -13.84 13.86
C ALA A 203 -8.29 -14.70 12.63
N GLU A 204 -9.03 -14.56 11.53
CA GLU A 204 -8.67 -15.19 10.24
C GLU A 204 -7.35 -14.63 9.68
N ALA A 205 -7.17 -13.31 9.69
CA ALA A 205 -5.90 -12.70 9.26
C ALA A 205 -4.70 -13.27 10.04
N GLU A 206 -4.83 -13.40 11.36
CA GLU A 206 -3.79 -13.97 12.23
C GLU A 206 -3.51 -15.45 11.91
N ARG A 207 -4.51 -16.23 11.52
CA ARG A 207 -4.30 -17.61 11.09
C ARG A 207 -3.56 -17.72 9.76
N ILE A 208 -3.78 -16.78 8.84
CA ILE A 208 -3.13 -16.75 7.52
C ILE A 208 -1.68 -16.31 7.62
N LEU A 209 -1.44 -15.24 8.37
CA LEU A 209 -0.13 -14.63 8.52
C LEU A 209 0.13 -14.21 9.99
N PRO A 210 0.51 -15.18 10.85
CA PRO A 210 0.74 -14.94 12.26
C PRO A 210 1.81 -13.88 12.52
N GLY A 211 1.58 -13.00 13.49
CA GLY A 211 2.56 -12.01 13.93
C GLY A 211 2.77 -10.83 12.97
N ARG A 212 1.99 -10.71 11.89
CA ARG A 212 2.05 -9.55 10.98
C ARG A 212 1.72 -8.26 11.75
N PRO A 213 2.60 -7.24 11.75
CA PRO A 213 2.40 -6.00 12.52
C PRO A 213 1.06 -5.29 12.25
N ARG A 214 0.62 -5.27 10.98
CA ARG A 214 -0.65 -4.65 10.58
C ARG A 214 -1.86 -5.26 11.28
N ILE A 215 -1.86 -6.57 11.56
CA ILE A 215 -2.95 -7.23 12.28
C ILE A 215 -3.03 -6.72 13.72
N ALA A 216 -1.88 -6.63 14.40
CA ALA A 216 -1.82 -6.13 15.77
C ALA A 216 -2.22 -4.65 15.86
N ALA A 217 -1.74 -3.81 14.94
CA ALA A 217 -2.11 -2.41 14.84
C ALA A 217 -3.62 -2.24 14.60
N THR A 218 -4.18 -2.99 13.65
CA THR A 218 -5.61 -2.95 13.32
C THR A 218 -6.47 -3.42 14.50
N ARG A 219 -6.04 -4.47 15.21
CA ARG A 219 -6.71 -4.95 16.43
C ARG A 219 -6.76 -3.86 17.49
N ALA A 220 -5.62 -3.21 17.77
CA ALA A 220 -5.58 -2.10 18.72
C ALA A 220 -6.52 -0.96 18.32
N ARG A 221 -6.55 -0.60 17.03
CA ARG A 221 -7.45 0.43 16.50
C ARG A 221 -8.93 0.05 16.63
N VAL A 222 -9.30 -1.18 16.29
CA VAL A 222 -10.67 -1.69 16.42
C VAL A 222 -11.11 -1.72 17.89
N GLU A 223 -10.21 -2.05 18.82
CA GLU A 223 -10.51 -2.11 20.25
C GLU A 223 -10.57 -0.74 20.92
N SER A 224 -9.79 0.23 20.46
CA SER A 224 -9.72 1.58 21.04
C SER A 224 -10.82 2.52 20.55
N SER A 225 -11.56 2.15 19.50
CA SER A 225 -12.39 3.07 18.74
C SER A 225 -13.86 2.64 18.76
N PRO A 226 -14.76 3.40 19.41
CA PRO A 226 -16.17 3.23 19.13
C PRO A 226 -16.42 3.57 17.66
N ALA A 227 -17.31 2.84 16.99
CA ALA A 227 -17.61 2.97 15.55
C ALA A 227 -17.82 4.43 15.06
N ALA A 228 -18.30 5.33 15.93
CA ALA A 228 -18.47 6.76 15.70
C ALA A 228 -17.16 7.54 15.45
N THR A 229 -16.03 7.07 15.97
CA THR A 229 -14.73 7.78 15.88
C THR A 229 -13.90 7.44 14.64
N MET A 230 -14.38 6.52 13.79
CA MET A 230 -13.78 6.18 12.51
C MET A 230 -14.40 6.95 11.33
N ARG A 231 -15.51 7.64 11.58
CA ARG A 231 -16.25 8.40 10.59
C ARG A 231 -15.90 9.88 10.70
N LEU A 232 -16.03 10.60 9.59
CA LEU A 232 -16.35 12.02 9.61
C LEU A 232 -17.74 12.20 10.22
N ASP A 233 -17.91 12.06 11.52
CA ASP A 233 -19.14 12.50 12.17
C ASP A 233 -19.14 14.05 12.16
N ASP A 234 -20.21 14.61 11.58
CA ASP A 234 -20.46 16.04 11.30
C ASP A 234 -19.79 17.01 12.31
N ARG A 235 -18.71 17.66 11.87
CA ARG A 235 -18.23 18.93 12.43
C ARG A 235 -18.41 20.04 11.43
#